data_AF-A0AAN4ZKD8-F1
#
_entry.id   AF-A0AAN4ZKD8-F1
#
_cell.length_a   1.000
_cell.length_b   1.000
_cell.length_c   1.000
_cell.angle_alpha   90.00
_cell.angle_beta   90.00
_cell.angle_gamma   90.00
#
_symmetry.space_group_name_H-M   'P 1'
#
loop_
_entity.id
_entity.type
_entity.pdbx_description
1 polymer ?
#
loop_
_entity_poly.entity_id
_entity_poly.type
_entity_poly.pdbx_seq_one_letter_code
_entity_poly.pdbx_strand_id
1 'polypeptide(L)'
;VPVSKEVLGTASDFFSNLFYGDFVEKKTGSFCIKEVNEEHFSWVVKSIIERKWNVTSVEQALSVLSIADRFCMQNVHGRILPILMATKLDSNNEIRVAALKKYVDI
;
A
#
# COMPACT_ATOMS: atom_id res chain seq x y z
N VAL A 1 2.81 14.66 0.86
CA VAL A 1 3.13 13.99 -0.43
C VAL A 1 2.29 14.54 -1.59
N PRO A 2 2.85 15.26 -2.58
CA PRO A 2 2.12 15.65 -3.79
C PRO A 2 1.98 14.46 -4.76
N VAL A 3 0.77 14.22 -5.28
CA VAL A 3 0.46 13.07 -6.15
C VAL A 3 -0.56 13.45 -7.23
N SER A 4 -0.56 12.73 -8.35
CA SER A 4 -1.65 12.82 -9.33
C SER A 4 -2.89 12.08 -8.82
N LYS A 5 -4.05 12.75 -8.85
CA LYS A 5 -5.34 12.15 -8.49
C LYS A 5 -5.68 10.95 -9.37
N GLU A 6 -5.37 11.03 -10.66
CA GLU A 6 -5.64 9.97 -11.63
C GLU A 6 -4.80 8.73 -11.34
N VAL A 7 -3.50 8.91 -11.07
CA VAL A 7 -2.58 7.81 -10.76
C VAL A 7 -3.02 7.09 -9.49
N LEU A 8 -3.29 7.85 -8.43
CA LEU A 8 -3.63 7.27 -7.14
C LEU A 8 -5.07 6.74 -7.10
N GLY A 9 -6.02 7.40 -7.77
CA GLY A 9 -7.40 6.92 -7.91
C GLY A 9 -7.51 5.65 -8.74
N THR A 10 -6.71 5.50 -9.80
CA THR A 10 -6.66 4.25 -10.57
C THR A 10 -6.05 3.09 -9.77
N ALA A 11 -5.16 3.39 -8.83
CA ALA A 11 -4.49 2.39 -8.01
C ALA A 11 -5.30 1.97 -6.76
N SER A 12 -6.35 2.72 -6.40
CA SER A 12 -7.05 2.61 -5.12
C SER A 12 -8.50 3.05 -5.24
N ASP A 13 -9.43 2.13 -5.00
CA ASP A 13 -10.87 2.46 -4.97
C ASP A 13 -11.19 3.46 -3.86
N PHE A 14 -10.48 3.38 -2.73
CA PHE A 14 -10.59 4.36 -1.64
C PHE A 14 -10.28 5.77 -2.14
N PHE A 15 -9.14 5.97 -2.81
CA PHE A 15 -8.75 7.29 -3.32
C PHE A 15 -9.60 7.75 -4.50
N SER A 16 -10.06 6.82 -5.36
CA SER A 16 -11.02 7.12 -6.41
C SER A 16 -12.29 7.75 -5.81
N ASN A 17 -12.87 7.09 -4.81
CA ASN A 17 -14.04 7.59 -4.09
C ASN A 17 -13.74 8.91 -3.37
N LEU A 18 -12.59 9.04 -2.70
CA LEU A 18 -12.20 10.26 -2.00
C LEU A 18 -12.07 11.47 -2.93
N PHE A 19 -11.52 11.28 -4.14
CA PHE A 19 -11.26 12.38 -5.07
C PHE A 19 -12.46 12.74 -5.95
N TYR A 20 -13.21 11.73 -6.38
CA TYR A 20 -14.26 11.90 -7.39
C TYR A 20 -15.66 11.83 -6.79
N GLY A 21 -15.83 11.22 -5.62
CA GLY A 21 -17.08 11.23 -4.86
C GLY A 21 -17.47 12.63 -4.38
N ASP A 22 -18.72 12.76 -3.93
CA ASP A 22 -19.30 14.04 -3.51
C ASP A 22 -19.03 14.35 -2.03
N PHE A 23 -17.75 14.39 -1.67
CA PHE A 23 -17.28 14.77 -0.34
C PHE A 23 -16.92 16.26 -0.27
N VAL A 24 -16.99 16.85 0.93
CA VAL A 24 -16.72 18.29 1.14
C VAL A 24 -15.26 18.62 0.85
N GLU A 25 -14.35 17.67 1.10
CA GLU A 25 -12.91 17.75 0.88
C GLU A 25 -12.55 17.97 -0.60
N LYS A 26 -13.42 17.59 -1.54
CA LYS A 26 -13.22 17.87 -2.98
C LYS A 26 -13.04 19.35 -3.27
N LYS A 27 -13.63 20.24 -2.45
CA LYS A 27 -13.59 21.70 -2.63
C LYS A 27 -12.24 22.33 -2.28
N THR A 28 -11.46 21.71 -1.40
CA THR A 28 -10.18 22.26 -0.93
C THR A 28 -9.00 21.75 -1.74
N GLY A 29 -9.15 20.62 -2.44
CA GLY A 29 -8.07 19.95 -3.16
C GLY A 29 -7.00 19.33 -2.25
N SER A 30 -7.16 19.44 -0.92
CA SER A 30 -6.26 18.90 0.09
C SER A 30 -7.01 17.89 0.96
N PHE A 31 -6.45 16.70 1.12
CA PHE A 31 -7.06 15.60 1.86
C PHE A 31 -6.16 15.22 3.04
N CYS A 32 -6.72 15.24 4.25
CA CYS A 32 -6.00 14.80 5.44
C CYS A 32 -6.23 13.31 5.65
N ILE A 33 -5.13 12.54 5.67
CA ILE A 33 -5.15 11.11 6.01
C ILE A 33 -4.46 10.97 7.36
N LYS A 34 -5.18 10.43 8.35
CA LYS A 34 -4.66 10.26 9.71
C LYS A 34 -4.08 8.86 9.91
N GLU A 35 -3.22 8.72 10.91
CA GLU A 35 -2.67 7.44 11.39
C GLU A 35 -1.92 6.64 10.32
N VAL A 36 -1.31 7.32 9.36
CA VAL A 36 -0.47 6.73 8.33
C VAL A 36 0.96 7.18 8.56
N ASN A 37 1.90 6.24 8.52
CA ASN A 37 3.30 6.58 8.45
C ASN A 37 3.58 7.22 7.06
N GLU A 38 3.94 8.51 7.05
CA GLU A 38 4.15 9.28 5.82
C GLU A 38 5.27 8.69 4.94
N GLU A 39 6.33 8.17 5.54
CA GLU A 39 7.45 7.57 4.81
C GLU A 39 7.01 6.34 4.03
N HIS A 40 6.30 5.42 4.69
CA HIS A 40 5.79 4.21 4.05
C HIS A 40 4.76 4.53 2.96
N PHE A 41 3.88 5.51 3.19
CA PHE A 41 2.92 5.94 2.18
C PHE A 41 3.59 6.59 0.97
N SER A 42 4.57 7.47 1.21
CA SER A 42 5.37 8.09 0.16
C SER A 42 6.09 7.05 -0.68
N TRP A 43 6.63 6.01 -0.04
CA TRP A 43 7.29 4.91 -0.73
C TRP A 43 6.31 4.16 -1.64
N VAL A 44 5.12 3.79 -1.16
CA VAL A 44 4.09 3.11 -1.97
C VAL A 44 3.69 3.94 -3.18
N VAL A 45 3.43 5.24 -2.98
CA VAL A 45 3.10 6.17 -4.05
C VAL A 45 4.22 6.23 -5.09
N LYS A 46 5.47 6.36 -4.65
CA LYS A 46 6.63 6.40 -5.54
C LYS A 46 6.77 5.09 -6.33
N SER A 47 6.58 3.95 -5.68
CA SER A 47 6.60 2.63 -6.32
C SER A 47 5.51 2.44 -7.37
N ILE A 48 4.32 3.02 -7.16
CA ILE A 48 3.25 3.04 -8.16
C ILE A 48 3.68 3.85 -9.39
N ILE A 49 4.21 5.05 -9.19
CA ILE A 49 4.63 5.97 -10.27
C ILE A 49 5.78 5.37 -11.07
N GLU A 50 6.81 4.88 -10.39
CA GLU A 50 8.02 4.33 -11.02
C GLU A 50 7.83 2.91 -11.53
N ARG A 51 6.73 2.24 -11.14
CA ARG A 51 6.46 0.82 -11.38
C ARG A 51 7.58 -0.10 -10.86
N LYS A 52 8.21 0.27 -9.74
CA LYS A 52 9.32 -0.45 -9.12
C LYS A 52 8.99 -0.84 -7.68
N TRP A 53 9.04 -2.14 -7.40
CA TRP A 53 8.70 -2.74 -6.11
C TRP A 53 9.92 -3.44 -5.51
N ASN A 54 10.92 -2.64 -5.12
CA ASN A 54 12.16 -3.13 -4.50
C ASN A 54 11.95 -3.33 -3.00
N VAL A 55 11.13 -4.31 -2.64
CA VAL A 55 10.92 -4.70 -1.25
C VAL A 55 12.12 -5.51 -0.78
N THR A 56 12.78 -5.06 0.29
CA THR A 56 14.02 -5.68 0.77
C THR A 56 13.86 -6.46 2.07
N SER A 57 12.76 -6.27 2.81
CA SER A 57 12.52 -6.97 4.07
C SER A 57 11.05 -7.37 4.26
N VAL A 58 10.83 -8.30 5.20
CA VAL A 58 9.50 -8.76 5.61
C VAL A 58 8.70 -7.60 6.23
N GLU A 59 9.33 -6.78 7.06
CA GLU A 59 8.69 -5.63 7.73
C GLU A 59 8.21 -4.59 6.71
N GLN A 60 9.03 -4.33 5.68
CA GLN A 60 8.65 -3.43 4.60
C GLN A 60 7.48 -4.02 3.79
N ALA A 61 7.54 -5.32 3.46
CA ALA A 61 6.43 -6.00 2.78
C ALA A 61 5.12 -5.88 3.57
N LEU A 62 5.19 -6.12 4.89
CA LEU A 62 4.06 -6.02 5.81
C LEU A 62 3.47 -4.61 5.89
N SER A 63 4.34 -3.60 5.96
CA SER A 63 3.93 -2.20 5.97
C SER A 63 3.20 -1.82 4.68
N VAL A 64 3.73 -2.25 3.53
CA VAL A 64 3.11 -2.01 2.23
C VAL A 64 1.76 -2.73 2.10
N LEU A 65 1.67 -3.98 2.55
CA LEU A 65 0.41 -4.73 2.57
C LEU A 65 -0.64 -4.05 3.46
N SER A 66 -0.25 -3.57 4.64
CA SER A 66 -1.14 -2.83 5.55
C SER A 66 -1.69 -1.55 4.89
N ILE A 67 -0.85 -0.81 4.17
CA ILE A 67 -1.29 0.36 3.38
C ILE A 67 -2.23 -0.08 2.26
N ALA A 68 -1.92 -1.17 1.57
CA ALA A 68 -2.72 -1.67 0.47
C ALA A 68 -4.13 -2.08 0.94
N ASP A 69 -4.24 -2.79 2.06
CA ASP A 69 -5.52 -3.16 2.67
C ASP A 69 -6.31 -1.92 3.06
N ARG A 70 -5.68 -1.01 3.81
CA ARG A 70 -6.32 0.20 4.33
C ARG A 70 -6.92 1.06 3.23
N PHE A 71 -6.23 1.16 2.08
CA PHE A 71 -6.64 1.99 0.97
C PHE A 71 -7.16 1.20 -0.22
N CYS A 72 -7.60 -0.04 -0.02
CA CYS A 72 -8.22 -0.85 -1.09
C CYS A 72 -7.37 -0.91 -2.38
N MET A 73 -6.05 -1.07 -2.25
CA MET A 73 -5.10 -1.13 -3.37
C MET A 73 -4.84 -2.58 -3.78
N GLN A 74 -5.84 -3.25 -4.34
CA GLN A 74 -5.75 -4.67 -4.72
C GLN A 74 -4.55 -4.96 -5.64
N ASN A 75 -4.23 -4.05 -6.56
CA ASN A 75 -3.08 -4.15 -7.45
C ASN A 75 -1.73 -4.14 -6.71
N VAL A 76 -1.63 -3.39 -5.60
CA VAL A 76 -0.42 -3.36 -4.75
C VAL A 76 -0.37 -4.63 -3.91
N HIS A 77 -1.49 -5.02 -3.30
CA HIS A 77 -1.60 -6.24 -2.51
C HIS A 77 -1.16 -7.48 -3.32
N GLY A 78 -1.71 -7.66 -4.52
CA GLY A 78 -1.39 -8.78 -5.42
C GLY A 78 0.05 -8.80 -5.92
N ARG A 79 0.77 -7.67 -5.89
CA ARG A 79 2.20 -7.60 -6.24
C ARG A 79 3.11 -7.97 -5.07
N ILE A 80 2.72 -7.59 -3.85
CA ILE A 80 3.60 -7.67 -2.68
C ILE A 80 3.44 -9.00 -1.94
N LEU A 81 2.22 -9.54 -1.90
CA LEU A 81 1.97 -10.82 -1.23
C LEU A 81 2.84 -11.98 -1.77
N PRO A 82 3.01 -12.16 -3.11
CA PRO A 82 3.92 -13.19 -3.64
C PRO A 82 5.38 -12.97 -3.23
N ILE A 83 5.82 -11.71 -3.11
CA ILE A 83 7.19 -11.38 -2.67
C ILE A 83 7.39 -11.76 -1.20
N LEU A 84 6.37 -11.53 -0.35
CA LEU A 84 6.37 -11.97 1.06
C LEU A 84 6.36 -13.51 1.20
N MET A 85 5.61 -14.20 0.34
CA MET A 85 5.58 -15.67 0.31
C MET A 85 6.92 -16.27 -0.11
N ALA A 86 7.67 -15.60 -0.99
CA ALA A 86 8.96 -16.06 -1.45
C ALA A 86 10.00 -16.06 -0.32
N THR A 87 10.78 -17.14 -0.22
CA THR A 87 11.80 -17.36 0.82
C THR A 87 13.03 -16.46 0.71
N LYS A 88 13.01 -15.45 -0.19
CA LYS A 88 14.15 -14.58 -0.50
C LYS A 88 14.16 -13.27 0.28
N LEU A 89 13.05 -12.91 0.94
CA LEU A 89 13.05 -11.81 1.91
C LEU A 89 13.68 -12.29 3.22
N ASP A 90 14.36 -11.36 3.90
CA ASP A 90 15.28 -11.60 5.01
C ASP A 90 14.81 -12.61 6.08
N SER A 91 15.80 -13.26 6.70
CA SER A 91 15.78 -14.58 7.37
C SER A 91 14.84 -14.78 8.58
N ASN A 92 14.03 -13.78 8.95
CA ASN A 92 13.20 -13.84 10.15
C ASN A 92 11.90 -14.64 9.92
N ASN A 93 12.07 -15.96 9.90
CA ASN A 93 11.05 -16.92 9.50
C ASN A 93 9.79 -16.86 10.38
N GLU A 94 9.91 -16.50 11.66
CA GLU A 94 8.78 -16.43 12.61
C GLU A 94 7.82 -15.28 12.28
N ILE A 95 8.35 -14.06 12.06
CA ILE A 95 7.56 -12.89 11.67
C ILE A 95 6.88 -13.15 10.33
N ARG A 96 7.61 -13.76 9.39
CA ARG A 96 7.07 -14.12 8.07
C ARG A 96 5.95 -15.15 8.17
N VAL A 97 6.09 -16.19 8.99
CA VAL A 97 5.03 -17.19 9.19
C VAL A 97 3.80 -16.56 9.85
N ALA A 98 3.98 -15.73 10.88
CA ALA A 98 2.87 -15.00 11.50
C ALA A 98 2.17 -14.06 10.50
N ALA A 99 2.94 -13.38 9.64
CA ALA A 99 2.43 -12.56 8.57
C ALA A 99 1.62 -13.38 7.55
N LEU A 100 2.12 -14.54 7.13
CA LEU A 100 1.43 -15.39 6.18
C LEU A 100 0.08 -15.87 6.72
N LYS A 101 -0.02 -16.23 8.01
CA LYS A 101 -1.32 -16.57 8.63
C LYS A 101 -2.36 -15.44 8.56
N LYS A 102 -1.91 -14.18 8.50
CA LYS A 102 -2.81 -13.02 8.37
C LYS A 102 -3.33 -12.85 6.92
N TYR A 103 -2.47 -13.07 5.93
CA TYR A 103 -2.77 -12.76 4.52
C TYR A 103 -3.13 -13.99 3.66
N VAL A 104 -2.94 -15.18 4.23
CA VAL A 104 -3.19 -16.46 3.59
C VAL A 104 -3.88 -17.30 4.66
N ASP A 105 -5.08 -17.78 4.37
CA ASP A 105 -5.85 -18.65 5.27
C ASP A 105 -5.11 -20.00 5.47
N ILE A 106 -4.05 -20.00 6.29
CA ILE A 106 -3.22 -21.17 6.66
C ILE A 106 -3.08 -21.24 8.18
#